data_AF-A0A2V7D676-F1
#
_entry.id   AF-A0A2V7D676-F1
#
_cell.length_a   1.000
_cell.length_b   1.000
_cell.length_c   1.000
_cell.angle_alpha   90.00
_cell.angle_beta   90.00
_cell.angle_gamma   90.00
#
_symmetry.space_group_name_H-M   'P 1'
#
loop_
_entity.id
_entity.type
_entity.pdbx_description
1 polymer ?
#
loop_
_entity_poly.entity_id
_entity_poly.type
_entity_poly.pdbx_seq_one_letter_code
_entity_poly.pdbx_strand_id
1 'polypeptide(L)' 'MQVAAISTPQDNFRWRWRIVNYAGEVVEESRETFPTIASAVEHGSKRLKQMDVVDNSVPYRPHGRSTRHLRVP' A
#
# COMPACT_ATOMS: atom_id res chain seq x y z
N MET A 1 -5.53 1.29 5.24
CA MET A 1 -5.10 0.67 3.96
C MET A 1 -5.38 1.59 2.79
N GLN A 2 -4.58 1.48 1.73
CA GLN A 2 -4.67 2.27 0.50
C GLN A 2 -4.53 1.37 -0.73
N VAL A 3 -5.19 1.74 -1.83
CA VAL A 3 -4.99 1.13 -3.15
C VAL A 3 -4.05 2.01 -3.97
N ALA A 4 -2.97 1.43 -4.48
CA ALA A 4 -2.03 2.09 -5.37
C ALA A 4 -2.03 1.41 -6.74
N ALA A 5 -2.07 2.19 -7.82
CA ALA A 5 -1.85 1.68 -9.16
C ALA A 5 -0.36 1.77 -9.50
N ILE A 6 0.19 0.66 -10.01
CA ILE A 6 1.58 0.52 -10.40
C ILE A 6 1.65 0.04 -11.85
N SER A 7 2.66 0.47 -12.59
CA SER A 7 2.98 -0.07 -13.91
C SER A 7 4.47 -0.29 -14.01
N THR A 8 4.87 -1.37 -14.69
CA THR A 8 6.26 -1.67 -15.00
C THR A 8 6.49 -1.34 -16.48
N PRO A 9 7.60 -0.67 -16.84
CA PRO A 9 7.92 -0.38 -18.25
C PRO A 9 8.00 -1.64 -19.13
N GLN A 10 8.33 -2.79 -18.54
CA GLN A 10 8.45 -4.07 -19.23
C GLN A 10 7.08 -4.69 -19.60
N ASP A 11 6.00 -4.33 -18.89
CA ASP A 11 4.65 -4.87 -19.13
C ASP A 11 3.84 -4.01 -20.12
N ASN A 12 4.49 -3.30 -21.04
CA ASN A 12 3.83 -2.43 -22.02
C ASN A 12 2.87 -1.41 -21.38
N PHE A 13 3.28 -0.78 -20.27
CA PHE A 13 2.48 0.20 -19.53
C PHE A 13 1.14 -0.32 -19.01
N ARG A 14 1.02 -1.64 -18.84
CA ARG A 14 -0.12 -2.25 -18.18
C ARG A 14 -0.11 -1.97 -16.69
N TRP A 15 -1.27 -1.60 -16.16
CA TRP A 15 -1.45 -1.22 -14.77
C TRP A 15 -1.82 -2.43 -13.92
N ARG A 16 -1.27 -2.52 -12.73
CA ARG A 16 -1.70 -3.45 -11.68
C ARG A 16 -2.05 -2.63 -10.45
N TRP A 17 -2.91 -3.13 -9.59
CA TRP A 17 -3.17 -2.50 -8.30
C TRP A 17 -2.48 -3.26 -7.19
N ARG A 18 -2.06 -2.53 -6.16
CA ARG A 18 -1.56 -3.06 -4.89
C ARG A 18 -2.37 -2.47 -3.75
N ILE A 19 -2.76 -3.29 -2.80
CA ILE A 19 -3.29 -2.85 -1.52
C ILE A 19 -2.12 -2.78 -0.55
N VAL A 20 -1.94 -1.62 0.07
CA VAL A 20 -0.87 -1.35 1.02
C VAL A 20 -1.50 -0.99 2.37
N ASN A 21 -0.98 -1.57 3.45
CA ASN A 21 -1.40 -1.22 4.80
C ASN A 21 -0.74 0.10 5.25
N TYR A 22 -1.16 0.63 6.41
CA TYR A 22 -0.57 1.86 6.92
C TYR A 22 0.88 1.72 7.41
N ALA A 23 1.36 0.48 7.62
CA ALA A 23 2.77 0.20 7.86
C ALA A 23 3.63 0.23 6.59
N GLY A 24 3.02 0.35 5.40
CA GLY A 24 3.73 0.38 4.11
C GLY A 24 3.96 -1.00 3.49
N GLU A 25 3.38 -2.06 4.08
CA GLU A 25 3.50 -3.43 3.58
C GLU A 25 2.44 -3.69 2.51
N VAL A 26 2.82 -4.44 1.47
CA VAL A 26 1.90 -4.87 0.42
C VAL A 26 1.07 -6.04 0.95
N VAL A 27 -0.22 -5.80 1.14
CA VAL A 27 -1.20 -6.79 1.62
C VAL A 27 -1.63 -7.70 0.48
N GLU A 28 -1.90 -7.13 -0.70
CA GLU A 28 -2.31 -7.89 -1.88
C GLU A 28 -1.89 -7.15 -3.16
N GLU A 29 -1.55 -7.90 -4.20
CA GLU A 29 -1.27 -7.38 -5.55
C GLU A 29 -2.16 -8.06 -6.59
N SER A 30 -2.64 -7.29 -7.57
CA SER A 30 -3.39 -7.82 -8.70
C SER A 30 -2.51 -8.67 -9.61
N ARG A 31 -2.96 -9.91 -9.85
CA ARG A 31 -2.38 -10.77 -10.91
C ARG A 31 -2.80 -10.30 -12.30
N GLU A 32 -3.97 -9.67 -12.37
CA GLU A 32 -4.51 -9.10 -13.60
C GLU A 32 -3.89 -7.74 -13.89
N THR A 33 -3.81 -7.46 -15.19
CA THR A 33 -3.35 -6.19 -15.72
C THR A 33 -4.48 -5.40 -16.35
N PHE A 34 -4.49 -4.10 -16.12
CA PHE A 34 -5.50 -3.16 -16.58
C PHE A 34 -4.91 -2.16 -17.58
N PRO A 35 -5.69 -1.71 -18.57
CA PRO A 35 -5.22 -0.74 -19.55
C PRO A 35 -5.13 0.68 -18.98
N THR A 36 -5.81 0.99 -17.88
CA THR A 36 -5.84 2.33 -17.28
C THR A 36 -5.61 2.31 -15.77
N ILE A 37 -5.09 3.42 -15.25
CA ILE A 37 -4.95 3.67 -13.81
C ILE A 37 -6.33 3.56 -13.12
N ALA A 38 -7.35 4.18 -13.71
CA ALA A 38 -8.70 4.21 -13.15
C ALA A 38 -9.27 2.80 -12.97
N SER A 39 -9.17 1.95 -14.00
CA SER A 39 -9.63 0.56 -13.94
C SER A 39 -8.87 -0.24 -12.87
N ALA A 40 -7.56 -0.03 -12.74
CA ALA A 40 -6.77 -0.69 -11.69
C ALA A 40 -7.21 -0.24 -10.29
N VAL A 41 -7.38 1.07 -10.06
CA VAL A 41 -7.80 1.61 -8.76
C VAL A 41 -9.22 1.20 -8.41
N GLU A 42 -10.14 1.21 -9.37
CA GLU A 42 -11.53 0.76 -9.14
C GLU A 42 -11.58 -0.71 -8.75
N HIS A 43 -10.87 -1.56 -9.49
CA HIS A 43 -10.79 -2.99 -9.20
C HIS A 43 -10.15 -3.25 -7.83
N GLY A 44 -9.04 -2.58 -7.52
CA GLY A 44 -8.38 -2.68 -6.23
C GLY A 44 -9.25 -2.15 -5.09
N SER A 45 -10.03 -1.10 -5.32
CA SER A 45 -10.97 -0.54 -4.32
C SER A 45 -12.11 -1.49 -4.03
N LYS A 46 -12.65 -2.16 -5.06
CA LYS A 46 -13.65 -3.21 -4.89
C LYS A 46 -13.08 -4.38 -4.10
N ARG A 47 -11.85 -4.82 -4.41
CA ARG A 47 -11.18 -5.89 -3.68
C ARG A 47 -10.93 -5.52 -2.22
N LEU A 48 -10.45 -4.31 -1.94
CA LEU A 48 -10.24 -3.81 -0.58
C LEU A 48 -11.54 -3.83 0.24
N LYS A 49 -12.67 -3.42 -0.35
CA LYS A 49 -13.99 -3.50 0.29
C LYS A 49 -14.43 -4.94 0.57
N GLN A 50 -14.13 -5.87 -0.33
CA GLN A 50 -14.48 -7.30 -0.17
C GLN A 50 -13.65 -8.00 0.90
N MET A 51 -12.40 -7.59 1.10
CA MET A 51 -11.51 -8.22 2.08
C MET A 51 -11.88 -7.84 3.53
N ASP A 52 -12.66 -6.77 3.75
CA ASP A 52 -13.05 -6.26 5.08
C ASP A 52 -11.90 -6.24 6.11
N VAL A 53 -10.69 -5.92 5.63
CA VAL A 53 -9.48 -6.08 6.45
C VAL A 53 -9.39 -4.95 7.45
N VAL A 54 -9.48 -5.30 8.73
CA VAL A 54 -9.02 -4.43 9.82
C VAL A 54 -7.50 -4.37 9.76
N ASP A 55 -6.97 -3.18 9.52
CA ASP A 55 -5.54 -2.93 9.51
C ASP A 55 -4.96 -3.02 10.92
N ASN A 56 -4.47 -4.21 11.29
CA ASN A 56 -3.78 -4.46 12.55
C ASN A 56 -2.25 -4.29 12.42
N SER A 57 -1.76 -3.77 11.29
CA SER A 57 -0.33 -3.58 11.09
C SER A 57 0.20 -2.50 12.04
N VAL A 58 1.32 -2.80 12.70
CA VAL A 58 2.03 -1.81 13.51
C VAL A 58 3.00 -1.06 12.60
N PRO A 59 2.88 0.27 12.44
CA PRO A 59 3.84 1.00 11.65
C PRO A 59 5.23 0.79 12.24
N TYR A 60 6.21 0.50 11.38
CA TYR A 60 7.59 0.34 11.80
C TYR A 60 8.04 1.61 12.53
N ARG A 61 8.30 1.48 13.84
CA ARG A 61 8.85 2.55 14.68
C ARG A 61 10.31 2.18 14.89
N PRO A 62 11.27 2.73 14.11
CA PRO A 62 12.64 2.24 14.12
C PRO A 62 13.16 2.15 15.54
N HIS A 63 13.05 3.21 16.33
CA HIS A 63 13.24 3.18 17.78
C HIS A 63 12.39 4.34 18.31
N GLY A 64 11.61 4.16 19.38
CA GLY A 64 10.94 5.27 20.04
C GLY A 64 11.97 6.37 20.26
N ARG A 65 11.77 7.54 19.64
CA ARG A 65 12.74 8.64 19.60
C ARG A 65 13.02 9.05 21.05
N SER A 66 14.02 8.43 21.66
CA SER A 66 14.46 8.76 23.00
C SER A 66 15.28 10.02 22.86
N THR A 67 14.58 11.15 22.77
CA THR A 67 15.13 12.51 22.88
C THR A 67 15.67 12.78 24.29
N ARG A 68 15.94 11.74 25.08
CA ARG A 68 16.50 11.83 26.43
C ARG A 68 17.85 12.52 26.43
N HIS A 69 18.61 12.41 25.34
CA HIS A 69 19.88 13.12 25.13
C HIS A 69 19.73 14.56 24.63
N LEU A 70 18.53 14.98 24.22
CA LEU A 70 18.21 16.37 23.84
C LEU A 70 17.68 17.19 25.03
N ARG A 71 17.53 16.56 26.21
CA ARG A 71 17.16 17.22 27.47
C ARG A 71 18.42 17.39 28.31
N VAL A 72 19.20 18.42 28.02
CA VAL A 72 20.31 18.87 28.89
C VAL A 72 19.97 20.27 29.42
N PRO A 73 20.16 20.55 30.73
CA PRO A 73 19.92 21.86 31.35
C PRO A 73 20.94 22.93 30.93
#